data_AF-A0A934N6F7-F1
#
_entry.id   AF-A0A934N6F7-F1
#
_cell.length_a   1.000
_cell.length_b   1.000
_cell.length_c   1.000
_cell.angle_alpha   90.00
_cell.angle_beta   90.00
_cell.angle_gamma   90.00
#
_symmetry.space_group_name_H-M   'P 1'
#
loop_
_entity.id
_entity.type
_entity.pdbx_description
1 polymer ?
#
loop_
_entity_poly.entity_id
_entity_poly.type
_entity_poly.pdbx_seq_one_letter_code
_entity_poly.pdbx_strand_id
1 'polypeptide(L)' 'MELGTSDELPRTCAVNLDTIATIPKSSLRDRLTTLSVERMAEVEEALRFALGMGA' A
#
# COMPACT_ATOMS: atom_id res chain seq x y z
N MET A 1 -3.12 7.08 -5.37
CA MET A 1 -3.26 5.82 -6.13
C MET A 1 -4.58 5.17 -5.76
N GLU A 2 -5.49 5.05 -6.73
CA GLU A 2 -6.73 4.29 -6.57
C GLU A 2 -6.43 2.81 -6.88
N LEU A 3 -6.80 1.94 -5.94
CA LEU A 3 -6.78 0.49 -6.10
C LEU A 3 -8.21 -0.01 -6.21
N GLY A 4 -8.42 -1.12 -6.89
CA GLY A 4 -9.76 -1.67 -7.06
C GLY A 4 -9.78 -3.15 -7.39
N THR A 5 -10.85 -3.57 -8.05
CA THR A 5 -11.07 -4.98 -8.41
C THR A 5 -9.97 -5.56 -9.30
N SER A 6 -9.30 -4.72 -10.10
CA SER A 6 -8.14 -5.12 -10.91
C SER A 6 -6.92 -5.51 -10.07
N ASP A 7 -6.85 -5.05 -8.82
CA ASP A 7 -5.80 -5.36 -7.84
C ASP A 7 -6.29 -6.43 -6.83
N GLU A 8 -7.33 -7.19 -7.20
CA GLU A 8 -7.99 -8.23 -6.39
C GLU A 8 -8.63 -7.72 -5.08
N LEU A 9 -8.89 -6.41 -4.99
CA LEU A 9 -9.55 -5.82 -3.82
C LEU A 9 -11.07 -5.83 -3.99
N PRO A 10 -11.84 -6.02 -2.90
CA PRO A 10 -13.29 -6.14 -2.96
C PRO A 10 -14.00 -4.85 -3.35
N ARG A 11 -13.35 -3.69 -3.19
CA ARG A 11 -13.89 -2.34 -3.43
C ARG A 11 -12.77 -1.40 -3.84
N THR A 12 -13.15 -0.32 -4.53
CA THR A 12 -12.26 0.81 -4.80
C THR A 12 -11.77 1.43 -3.50
N CYS A 13 -10.46 1.56 -3.34
CA CYS A 13 -9.81 2.11 -2.15
C CYS A 13 -8.45 2.74 -2.50
N ALA A 14 -7.72 3.21 -1.50
CA ALA A 14 -6.38 3.76 -1.66
C ALA A 14 -5.47 3.26 -0.53
N VAL A 15 -4.17 3.18 -0.80
CA VAL A 15 -3.16 2.93 0.26
C VAL A 15 -2.92 4.24 1.00
N ASN A 16 -3.24 4.26 2.30
CA ASN A 16 -2.98 5.41 3.16
C ASN A 16 -1.58 5.30 3.77
N LEU A 17 -0.66 6.16 3.31
CA LEU A 17 0.72 6.20 3.78
C LEU A 17 0.94 7.19 4.93
N ASP A 18 -0.05 8.04 5.26
CA ASP A 18 0.01 8.96 6.40
C ASP A 18 -0.09 8.21 7.74
N THR A 19 -0.63 6.99 7.75
CA THR A 19 -0.88 6.17 8.96
C THR A 19 -0.05 4.89 8.98
N ILE A 20 1.18 4.91 8.45
CA ILE A 20 2.05 3.73 8.47
C ILE A 20 2.47 3.38 9.90
N ALA A 21 2.33 2.10 10.25
CA ALA A 21 2.72 1.58 11.54
C ALA A 21 3.46 0.24 11.39
N THR A 22 4.42 0.00 12.28
CA THR A 22 5.00 -1.33 12.46
C THR A 22 4.10 -2.15 13.37
N ILE A 23 3.67 -3.33 12.92
CA ILE A 23 2.82 -4.24 13.69
C ILE A 23 3.50 -5.60 13.93
N PRO A 24 3.16 -6.33 15.01
CA PRO A 24 3.63 -7.70 15.21
C PRO A 24 3.17 -8.63 14.09
N LYS A 25 4.04 -9.55 13.66
CA LYS A 25 3.69 -10.55 12.61
C LYS A 25 2.51 -11.43 13.02
N SER A 26 2.35 -11.71 14.32
CA SER A 26 1.22 -12.46 14.87
C SER A 26 -0.13 -11.75 14.73
N SER A 27 -0.15 -10.45 14.44
CA SER A 27 -1.40 -9.69 14.19
C SER A 27 -1.93 -9.88 12.77
N LEU A 28 -1.10 -10.38 11.85
CA LEU A 28 -1.51 -10.72 10.50
C LEU A 28 -2.28 -12.05 10.49
N ARG A 29 -3.38 -12.09 9.75
CA ARG A 29 -4.20 -13.30 9.54
C ARG A 29 -3.94 -13.84 8.14
N ASP A 30 -4.88 -13.63 7.24
CA ASP A 30 -4.82 -14.08 5.85
C ASP A 30 -4.26 -13.00 4.94
N ARG A 31 -3.55 -13.42 3.87
CA ARG A 31 -3.12 -12.52 2.80
C ARG A 31 -4.32 -12.15 1.95
N LEU A 32 -4.64 -10.86 1.87
CA LEU A 32 -5.78 -10.36 1.09
C LEU A 32 -5.51 -10.36 -0.41
N THR A 33 -4.40 -9.78 -0.84
CA THR A 33 -4.01 -9.63 -2.26
C THR A 33 -2.48 -9.47 -2.36
N THR A 34 -1.96 -9.46 -3.59
CA THR A 34 -0.61 -9.02 -3.93
C THR A 34 -0.70 -7.87 -4.93
N LEU A 35 -0.06 -6.74 -4.63
CA LEU A 35 0.05 -5.64 -5.59
C LEU A 35 1.11 -5.97 -6.65
N SER A 36 0.87 -5.54 -7.89
CA SER A 36 1.85 -5.70 -8.96
C SER A 36 3.11 -4.87 -8.70
N VAL A 37 4.19 -5.16 -9.44
CA VAL A 37 5.46 -4.43 -9.31
C VAL A 37 5.27 -2.94 -9.62
N GLU A 38 4.44 -2.61 -10.61
CA GLU A 38 4.12 -1.24 -11.01
C GLU A 38 3.41 -0.50 -9.87
N ARG A 39 2.43 -1.13 -9.22
CA ARG A 39 1.74 -0.55 -8.06
C ARG A 39 2.66 -0.35 -6.87
N MET A 40 3.57 -1.30 -6.63
CA MET A 40 4.56 -1.17 -5.56
C MET A 40 5.52 0.00 -5.81
N ALA A 41 5.87 0.30 -7.06
CA ALA A 41 6.67 1.47 -7.41
C ALA A 41 5.92 2.79 -7.12
N GLU A 42 4.64 2.87 -7.47
CA GLU A 42 3.79 4.03 -7.11
C GLU A 42 3.70 4.22 -5.58
N VAL A 43 3.61 3.13 -4.82
CA VAL A 43 3.61 3.16 -3.35
C VAL A 43 4.94 3.69 -2.80
N GLU A 44 6.07 3.27 -3.36
CA GLU A 44 7.39 3.75 -2.94
C GLU A 44 7.55 5.26 -3.18
N GLU A 45 7.12 5.75 -4.34
CA GLU A 45 7.17 7.17 -4.67
C GLU A 45 6.32 7.99 -3.68
N ALA A 46 5.08 7.57 -3.46
CA ALA A 46 4.18 8.21 -2.51
C ALA A 46 4.72 8.13 -1.06
N LEU A 47 5.42 7.06 -0.70
CA LEU A 47 6.05 6.89 0.61
C LEU A 47 7.21 7.86 0.81
N ARG A 48 8.07 8.01 -0.20
CA ARG A 48 9.16 9.00 -0.18
C ARG A 48 8.62 10.40 0.00
N PHE A 49 7.54 10.74 -0.72
CA PHE A 49 6.86 12.01 -0.58
C PHE A 49 6.29 12.21 0.84
N ALA A 50 5.52 11.25 1.36
CA ALA A 50 4.90 11.33 2.70
C ALA A 50 5.94 11.48 3.83
N LEU A 51 7.11 10.86 3.67
CA LEU A 51 8.22 10.93 4.63
C LEU A 51 9.15 12.13 4.39
N GLY A 52 8.88 12.99 3.40
CA GLY A 52 9.75 14.12 3.07
C GLY A 52 11.12 13.71 2.54
N MET A 53 11.27 12.49 2.03
CA MET A 53 12.49 11.92 1.45
C MET A 53 12.60 12.21 -0.06
N GLY A 54 12.06 13.34 -0.51
CA GLY A 54 12.14 13.77 -1.90
C GLY A 54 13.57 14.02 -2.35
N ALA A 55 13.87 13.67 -3.60
CA ALA A 55 15.14 13.99 -4.28
C ALA A 55 15.41 15.50 -4.33
#